data_AF-A0A543JKE1-F1
#
_entry.id   AF-A0A543JKE1-F1
#
_cell.length_a   1.000
_cell.length_b   1.000
_cell.length_c   1.000
_cell.angle_alpha   90.00
_cell.angle_beta   90.00
_cell.angle_gamma   90.00
#
_symmetry.space_group_name_H-M   'P 1'
#
loop_
_entity.id
_entity.type
_entity.pdbx_description
1 polymer ?
#
loop_
_entity_poly.entity_id
_entity_poly.type
_entity_poly.pdbx_seq_one_letter_code
_entity_poly.pdbx_strand_id
1 'polypeptide(L)' 'MVHAYILIQTEVGKAAAVAAEISGIPGVATAEDVTGPYDVIVRAEADTVDQLGQLVVARIQNVEGITRTLTCPVVHL' A
#
# COMPACT_ATOMS: atom_id res chain seq x y z
N MET A 1 3.74 16.27 -6.72
CA MET A 1 3.12 14.95 -6.51
C MET A 1 4.22 13.90 -6.39
N VAL A 2 4.14 13.12 -5.33
CA VAL A 2 5.04 12.01 -5.01
C VAL A 2 4.26 10.72 -5.23
N HIS A 3 4.90 9.73 -5.85
CA HIS A 3 4.34 8.40 -6.01
C HIS A 3 5.13 7.41 -5.18
N ALA A 4 4.49 6.33 -4.75
CA ALA A 4 5.16 5.21 -4.11
C ALA A 4 4.50 3.89 -4.46
N TYR A 5 5.31 2.84 -4.46
CA TYR A 5 4.85 1.47 -4.42
C TYR A 5 4.92 0.96 -2.98
N ILE A 6 3.86 0.36 -2.49
CA ILE A 6 3.82 -0.25 -1.18
C ILE A 6 3.58 -1.75 -1.38
N LEU A 7 4.56 -2.55 -0.99
CA LEU A 7 4.52 -4.00 -1.10
C LEU A 7 4.11 -4.58 0.25
N ILE A 8 3.11 -5.44 0.25
CA ILE A 8 2.42 -5.87 1.46
C ILE A 8 2.41 -7.39 1.53
N GLN A 9 2.76 -7.91 2.70
CA GLN A 9 2.53 -9.30 3.07
C GLN A 9 1.35 -9.36 4.04
N THR A 10 0.51 -10.35 3.84
CA THR A 10 -0.74 -10.55 4.56
C THR A 10 -0.73 -11.91 5.26
N GLU A 11 -1.71 -12.14 6.11
CA GLU A 11 -1.99 -13.50 6.58
C GLU A 11 -2.52 -14.37 5.44
N VAL A 12 -2.34 -15.69 5.58
CA VAL A 12 -2.76 -16.66 4.56
C VAL A 12 -4.25 -16.51 4.27
N GLY A 13 -4.59 -16.27 3.00
CA GLY A 13 -5.97 -16.13 2.53
C GLY A 13 -6.60 -14.75 2.76
N LYS A 14 -5.85 -13.75 3.26
CA LYS A 14 -6.36 -12.38 3.47
C LYS A 14 -6.08 -11.41 2.32
N ALA A 15 -5.21 -11.76 1.38
CA ALA A 15 -4.74 -10.89 0.28
C ALA A 15 -5.87 -10.11 -0.42
N ALA A 16 -6.90 -10.80 -0.91
CA ALA A 16 -8.02 -10.17 -1.63
C ALA A 16 -8.84 -9.21 -0.75
N ALA A 17 -9.06 -9.57 0.52
CA ALA A 17 -9.79 -8.72 1.47
C ALA A 17 -8.98 -7.45 1.81
N VAL A 18 -7.67 -7.62 2.07
CA VAL A 18 -6.74 -6.53 2.32
C VAL A 18 -6.65 -5.59 1.12
N ALA A 19 -6.50 -6.11 -0.10
CA ALA A 19 -6.45 -5.30 -1.31
C ALA A 19 -7.75 -4.49 -1.52
N ALA A 20 -8.91 -5.12 -1.31
CA ALA A 20 -10.20 -4.46 -1.39
C ALA A 20 -10.34 -3.32 -0.36
N GLU A 21 -9.94 -3.56 0.89
CA GLU A 21 -9.97 -2.53 1.93
C GLU A 21 -9.02 -1.36 1.61
N ILE A 22 -7.79 -1.66 1.21
CA ILE A 22 -6.78 -0.65 0.85
C ILE A 22 -7.23 0.20 -0.33
N SER A 23 -7.92 -0.39 -1.31
CA SER A 23 -8.41 0.33 -2.49
C SER A 23 -9.36 1.49 -2.15
N GLY A 24 -10.01 1.45 -0.97
CA GLY A 24 -10.86 2.53 -0.47
C GLY A 24 -10.12 3.66 0.25
N ILE A 25 -8.80 3.54 0.46
CA ILE A 25 -8.01 4.53 1.18
C ILE A 25 -7.71 5.74 0.27
N PRO A 26 -8.05 6.98 0.69
CA PRO A 26 -7.67 8.18 -0.06
C PRO A 26 -6.15 8.27 -0.27
N GLY A 27 -5.74 8.52 -1.52
CA GLY A 27 -4.32 8.52 -1.92
C GLY A 27 -3.80 7.17 -2.43
N VAL A 28 -4.63 6.13 -2.44
CA VAL A 28 -4.35 4.88 -3.16
C VAL A 28 -4.90 5.00 -4.58
N ALA A 29 -4.03 4.84 -5.57
CA ALA A 29 -4.39 4.82 -6.99
C ALA A 29 -4.80 3.41 -7.44
N THR A 30 -4.04 2.39 -7.03
CA THR A 30 -4.37 0.97 -7.25
C THR A 30 -3.93 0.11 -6.08
N ALA A 31 -4.65 -0.97 -5.82
CA ALA A 31 -4.27 -2.02 -4.88
C ALA A 31 -4.63 -3.37 -5.52
N GLU A 32 -3.62 -4.16 -5.83
CA GLU A 32 -3.76 -5.40 -6.59
C GLU A 32 -3.21 -6.55 -5.74
N ASP A 33 -4.00 -7.61 -5.56
CA ASP A 33 -3.47 -8.87 -5.06
C ASP A 33 -2.65 -9.56 -6.15
N VAL A 34 -1.46 -10.00 -5.82
CA VAL A 34 -0.49 -10.51 -6.79
C VAL A 34 0.07 -11.85 -6.36
N THR A 35 0.49 -12.65 -7.34
CA THR A 35 1.27 -13.87 -7.08
C THR A 35 2.74 -13.51 -6.98
N GLY A 36 3.35 -13.64 -5.81
CA GLY A 36 4.76 -13.30 -5.60
C GLY A 36 5.23 -13.46 -4.15
N PRO A 37 6.40 -12.88 -3.79
CA PRO A 37 6.86 -12.85 -2.40
C PRO A 37 6.05 -11.89 -1.52
N TYR A 38 5.22 -11.05 -2.14
CA TYR A 38 4.23 -10.18 -1.53
C TYR A 38 2.86 -10.56 -2.05
N ASP A 39 1.85 -10.31 -1.22
CA ASP A 39 0.47 -10.69 -1.52
C ASP A 39 -0.31 -9.54 -2.16
N VAL A 40 0.05 -8.29 -1.84
CA VAL A 40 -0.60 -7.08 -2.39
C VAL A 40 0.45 -6.05 -2.79
N ILE A 41 0.27 -5.44 -3.96
CA ILE A 41 1.05 -4.29 -4.42
C ILE A 41 0.11 -3.10 -4.56
N VAL A 42 0.49 -2.00 -3.91
CA VAL A 42 -0.29 -0.76 -3.88
C VAL A 42 0.49 0.34 -4.58
N ARG A 43 -0.17 1.07 -5.47
CA ARG A 43 0.35 2.33 -6.00
C ARG A 43 -0.33 3.48 -5.24
N ALA A 44 0.46 4.29 -4.56
CA ALA A 44 -0.01 5.43 -3.80
C ALA A 44 0.51 6.75 -4.38
N GLU A 45 -0.26 7.82 -4.17
CA GLU A 45 0.08 9.17 -4.56
C GLU A 45 -0.33 10.20 -3.50
N ALA A 46 0.50 11.24 -3.34
CA ALA A 46 0.26 12.35 -2.43
C ALA A 46 0.97 13.61 -2.95
N ASP A 47 0.67 14.78 -2.38
CA ASP A 47 1.37 16.01 -2.78
C ASP A 47 2.82 16.04 -2.27
N THR A 48 3.06 15.48 -1.08
CA THR A 48 4.37 15.46 -0.42
C THR A 48 4.68 14.07 0.18
N VAL A 49 5.97 13.84 0.49
CA VAL A 49 6.43 12.61 1.16
C VAL A 49 5.83 12.47 2.56
N ASP A 50 5.71 13.57 3.30
CA ASP A 50 5.13 13.56 4.64
C ASP A 50 3.65 13.16 4.63
N GLN A 51 2.89 13.67 3.65
CA GLN A 51 1.49 13.28 3.46
C GLN A 51 1.36 11.81 3.08
N LEU A 52 2.23 11.30 2.20
CA LEU A 52 2.26 9.88 1.85
C LEU A 52 2.44 9.01 3.12
N GLY A 53 3.39 9.39 3.99
CA GLY A 53 3.65 8.67 5.23
C GLY A 53 2.48 8.71 6.22
N GLN A 54 1.98 9.90 6.53
CA GLN A 54 0.94 10.08 7.55
C GLN A 54 -0.46 9.65 7.10
N LEU A 55 -0.81 9.89 5.85
CA LEU A 55 -2.18 9.71 5.39
C LEU A 55 -2.40 8.37 4.71
N VAL A 56 -1.41 7.88 3.95
CA VAL A 56 -1.56 6.66 3.16
C VAL A 56 -0.90 5.47 3.85
N VAL A 57 0.40 5.55 4.13
CA VAL A 57 1.17 4.43 4.72
C VAL A 57 0.64 4.07 6.10
N ALA A 58 0.40 5.06 6.97
CA ALA A 58 -0.13 4.79 8.31
C ALA A 58 -1.52 4.15 8.28
N ARG A 59 -2.40 4.52 7.33
CA ARG A 59 -3.73 3.90 7.19
C ARG A 59 -3.61 2.47 6.69
N ILE A 60 -2.77 2.24 5.67
CA ILE A 60 -2.50 0.90 5.16
C ILE A 60 -2.00 0.00 6.28
N GLN A 61 -1.03 0.43 7.08
CA GLN A 61 -0.47 -0.37 8.17
C GLN A 61 -1.47 -0.76 9.27
N ASN A 62 -2.61 -0.08 9.37
CA ASN A 62 -3.67 -0.40 10.33
C ASN A 62 -4.72 -1.37 9.79
N VAL A 63 -4.64 -1.76 8.50
CA VAL A 63 -5.55 -2.74 7.91
C VAL A 63 -5.31 -4.11 8.54
N GLU A 64 -6.38 -4.75 9.00
CA GLU A 64 -6.32 -6.06 9.65
C GLU A 64 -5.83 -7.14 8.67
N GLY A 65 -4.97 -8.03 9.16
CA GLY A 65 -4.42 -9.12 8.36
C GLY A 65 -3.17 -8.74 7.57
N ILE A 66 -2.65 -7.51 7.70
CA ILE A 66 -1.31 -7.16 7.22
C ILE A 66 -0.26 -7.61 8.23
N THR A 67 0.74 -8.34 7.75
CA THR A 67 1.88 -8.80 8.56
C THR A 67 3.13 -7.95 8.33
N ARG A 68 3.28 -7.39 7.12
CA ARG A 68 4.44 -6.56 6.77
C ARG A 68 4.13 -5.59 5.64
N THR A 69 4.74 -4.41 5.70
CA THR A 69 4.72 -3.41 4.61
C THR A 69 6.12 -2.96 4.26
N LEU A 70 6.41 -2.78 2.97
CA LEU A 70 7.62 -2.13 2.46
C LEU A 70 7.21 -0.96 1.57
N THR A 71 7.61 0.26 1.92
CA THR A 71 7.29 1.46 1.14
C THR A 71 8.48 1.84 0.26
N CYS A 72 8.22 2.01 -1.04
CA CYS A 72 9.19 2.36 -2.07
C CYS A 72 8.75 3.68 -2.75
N PRO A 73 9.16 4.85 -2.22
CA PRO A 73 8.93 6.13 -2.89
C PRO A 73 9.64 6.17 -4.25
N VAL A 74 8.93 6.66 -5.27
CA VAL A 74 9.48 6.85 -6.62
C VAL A 74 10.34 8.10 -6.64
N VAL A 75 11.62 7.93 -6.96
CA VAL A 75 12.57 9.03 -7.16
C VAL A 75 12.64 9.38 -8.64
N HIS A 76 12.63 10.68 -8.94
CA HIS A 76 12.91 11.19 -10.29
C HIS A 76 14.35 11.72 -10.25
N LEU A 77 15.26 11.02 -10.93
CA LEU A 77 16.66 11.41 -11.11
C LEU A 77 16.80 12.28 -12.36
#